data_AF-A0A2T7PC27-F1
#
_entry.id   AF-A0A2T7PC27-F1
#
_cell.length_a   1.000
_cell.length_b   1.000
_cell.length_c   1.000
_cell.angle_alpha   90.00
_cell.angle_beta   90.00
_cell.angle_gamma   90.00
#
_symmetry.space_group_name_H-M   'P 1'
#
loop_
_entity.id
_entity.type
_entity.pdbx_description
1 polymer ?
#
loop_
_entity_poly.entity_id
_entity_poly.type
_entity_poly.pdbx_seq_one_letter_code
_entity_poly.pdbx_strand_id
1 'polypeptide(L)'
;MNKGGRAAIARSKSIDQQLDEERERRQKEVQLLMLGGAGAGKSTFIKQLRLHYGDHFPEAICHQWVPQVLHNLTGALHVVLEQMEVLNIQFDNHLNKQLAVEFQDKFPRMSMEALVLRFTEEDESAERTSPTTCRADVTRRMTFLDKLQPQAPDVAVLQQLWTDLGVQCCYARRQKFQRHALSRTHE
;
A
#
# COMPACT_ATOMS: atom_id res chain seq x y z
N MET A 1 49.64 15.87 -20.77
CA MET A 1 48.39 16.54 -20.31
C MET A 1 47.37 15.49 -19.88
N ASN A 2 46.91 15.59 -18.62
CA ASN A 2 46.12 14.57 -17.94
C ASN A 2 44.67 14.53 -18.46
N LYS A 3 44.33 13.52 -19.27
CA LYS A 3 43.01 13.38 -19.92
C LYS A 3 41.85 13.26 -18.92
N GLY A 4 42.12 12.83 -17.69
CA GLY A 4 41.12 12.73 -16.62
C GLY A 4 40.58 14.08 -16.11
N GLY A 5 41.40 15.15 -16.15
CA GLY A 5 41.00 16.47 -15.64
C GLY A 5 39.95 17.16 -16.52
N ARG A 6 40.11 17.08 -17.85
CA ARG A 6 39.13 17.68 -18.79
C ARG A 6 37.77 16.99 -18.76
N ALA A 7 37.74 15.66 -18.64
CA ALA A 7 36.50 14.91 -18.50
C ALA A 7 35.80 15.16 -17.16
N ALA A 8 36.56 15.36 -16.08
CA ALA A 8 35.99 15.77 -14.78
C ALA A 8 35.40 17.19 -14.83
N ILE A 9 36.10 18.15 -15.44
CA ILE A 9 35.61 19.54 -15.59
C ILE A 9 34.35 19.59 -16.46
N ALA A 10 34.30 18.85 -17.57
CA ALA A 10 33.11 18.79 -18.42
C ALA A 10 31.91 18.18 -17.70
N ARG A 11 32.13 17.12 -16.89
CA ARG A 11 31.08 16.54 -16.04
C ARG A 11 30.61 17.52 -14.96
N SER A 12 31.52 18.19 -14.27
CA SER A 12 31.16 19.20 -13.25
C SER A 12 30.29 20.29 -13.85
N LYS A 13 30.71 20.86 -15.00
CA LYS A 13 29.93 21.91 -15.68
C LYS A 13 28.54 21.43 -16.10
N SER A 14 28.42 20.19 -16.56
CA SER A 14 27.11 19.58 -16.88
C SER A 14 26.24 19.39 -15.64
N ILE A 15 26.82 19.05 -14.49
CA ILE A 15 26.10 18.91 -13.22
C ILE A 15 25.62 20.29 -12.73
N ASP A 16 26.49 21.29 -12.76
CA ASP A 16 26.15 22.66 -12.34
C ASP A 16 24.99 23.22 -13.18
N GLN A 17 25.01 22.97 -14.50
CA GLN A 17 23.90 23.36 -15.38
C GLN A 17 22.59 22.65 -15.00
N GLN A 18 22.62 21.35 -14.71
CA GLN A 18 21.43 20.61 -14.26
C GLN A 18 20.91 21.13 -12.92
N LEU A 19 21.80 21.48 -11.99
CA LEU A 19 21.41 22.02 -10.68
C LEU A 19 20.72 23.38 -10.80
N ASP A 20 21.19 24.24 -11.70
CA ASP A 20 20.57 25.54 -11.93
C ASP A 20 19.20 25.41 -12.61
N GLU A 21 19.08 24.52 -13.60
CA GLU A 21 17.79 24.18 -14.23
C GLU A 21 16.78 23.62 -13.21
N GLU A 22 17.22 22.75 -12.30
CA GLU A 22 16.38 22.22 -11.23
C GLU A 22 15.97 23.27 -10.20
N ARG A 23 16.87 24.20 -9.85
CA ARG A 23 16.56 25.32 -8.94
C ARG A 23 15.46 26.20 -9.52
N GLU A 24 15.56 26.57 -10.79
CA GLU A 24 14.54 27.38 -11.45
C GLU A 24 13.19 26.66 -11.52
N ARG A 25 13.20 25.34 -11.78
CA ARG A 25 11.97 24.53 -11.77
C ARG A 25 11.34 24.54 -10.38
N ARG A 26 12.14 24.28 -9.34
CA ARG A 26 11.67 24.23 -7.94
C ARG A 26 11.13 25.57 -7.45
N GLN A 27 11.69 26.69 -7.89
CA GLN A 27 11.18 28.03 -7.55
C GLN A 27 9.78 28.29 -8.11
N LYS A 28 9.40 27.62 -9.22
CA LYS A 28 8.09 27.74 -9.86
C LYS A 28 7.08 26.70 -9.33
N GLU A 29 7.54 25.68 -8.60
CA GLU A 29 6.69 24.63 -8.03
C GLU A 29 5.98 25.10 -6.75
N VAL A 30 4.68 24.84 -6.65
CA VAL A 30 3.91 25.08 -5.42
C VAL A 30 3.84 23.79 -4.61
N GLN A 31 4.39 23.80 -3.39
CA GLN A 31 4.36 22.65 -2.49
C GLN A 31 3.10 22.69 -1.61
N LEU A 32 2.33 21.61 -1.62
CA LEU A 32 1.13 21.44 -0.81
C LEU A 32 1.37 20.38 0.25
N LEU A 33 1.14 20.73 1.52
CA LEU A 33 1.15 19.79 2.65
C LEU A 33 -0.29 19.48 3.06
N MET A 34 -0.66 18.20 3.07
CA MET A 34 -1.95 17.77 3.57
C MET A 34 -1.84 17.15 4.97
N LEU A 35 -2.61 17.70 5.90
CA LEU A 35 -2.66 17.25 7.28
C LEU A 35 -4.00 16.58 7.57
N GLY A 36 -3.99 15.58 8.45
CA GLY A 36 -5.18 14.87 8.89
C GLY A 36 -4.84 13.53 9.52
N GLY A 37 -5.76 13.01 10.34
CA GLY A 37 -5.59 11.71 11.01
C GLY A 37 -5.44 10.52 10.05
N ALA A 38 -5.13 9.35 10.60
CA ALA A 38 -5.17 8.10 9.86
C ALA A 38 -6.59 7.89 9.28
N GLY A 39 -6.70 7.47 8.02
CA GLY A 39 -7.99 7.25 7.37
C GLY A 39 -8.74 8.52 6.92
N ALA A 40 -8.21 9.73 7.12
CA ALA A 40 -8.87 10.98 6.70
C ALA A 40 -8.96 11.20 5.17
N GLY A 41 -8.47 10.25 4.36
CA GLY A 41 -8.62 10.31 2.90
C GLY A 41 -7.59 11.13 2.14
N LYS A 42 -6.45 11.51 2.75
CA LYS A 42 -5.36 12.27 2.10
C LYS A 42 -4.87 11.63 0.80
N SER A 43 -4.61 10.32 0.81
CA SER A 43 -4.21 9.57 -0.39
C SER A 43 -5.33 9.54 -1.45
N THR A 44 -6.59 9.51 -1.03
CA THR A 44 -7.75 9.57 -1.94
C THR A 44 -7.82 10.93 -2.62
N PHE A 45 -7.60 12.02 -1.89
CA PHE A 45 -7.54 13.36 -2.47
C PHE A 45 -6.41 13.50 -3.51
N ILE A 46 -5.21 12.97 -3.23
CA ILE A 46 -4.11 12.94 -4.22
C ILE A 46 -4.52 12.16 -5.47
N LYS A 47 -5.16 10.99 -5.29
CA LYS A 47 -5.65 10.19 -6.43
C LYS A 47 -6.66 10.97 -7.27
N GLN A 48 -7.53 11.76 -6.64
CA GLN A 48 -8.48 12.63 -7.36
C GLN A 48 -7.76 13.78 -8.09
N LEU A 49 -6.77 14.42 -7.48
CA LEU A 49 -5.96 15.43 -8.17
C LEU A 49 -5.26 14.85 -9.41
N ARG A 50 -4.70 13.65 -9.29
CA ARG A 50 -4.08 12.94 -10.43
C ARG A 50 -5.10 12.60 -11.52
N LEU A 51 -6.33 12.26 -11.15
CA LEU A 51 -7.41 11.99 -12.09
C LEU A 51 -7.80 13.23 -12.89
N HIS A 52 -7.89 14.40 -12.25
CA HIS A 52 -8.34 15.64 -12.91
C HIS A 52 -7.24 16.43 -13.62
N TYR A 53 -6.00 16.39 -13.09
CA TYR A 53 -4.92 17.28 -13.51
C TYR A 53 -3.63 16.55 -13.86
N GLY A 54 -3.59 15.22 -13.73
CA GLY A 54 -2.42 14.41 -13.99
C GLY A 54 -2.55 13.54 -15.23
N ASP A 55 -1.80 12.44 -15.24
CA ASP A 55 -1.79 11.40 -16.27
C ASP A 55 -2.90 10.34 -16.10
N HIS A 56 -3.89 10.61 -15.24
CA HIS A 56 -4.96 9.67 -14.89
C HIS A 56 -4.41 8.36 -14.29
N PHE A 57 -4.86 7.20 -14.78
CA PHE A 57 -4.37 5.88 -14.39
C PHE A 57 -4.22 4.99 -15.65
N PRO A 58 -3.05 5.00 -16.30
CA PRO A 58 -2.75 4.12 -17.42
C PRO A 58 -2.89 2.64 -17.03
N GLU A 59 -3.29 1.80 -17.97
CA GLU A 59 -3.52 0.36 -17.75
C GLU A 59 -2.30 -0.35 -17.14
N ALA A 60 -1.09 0.01 -17.58
CA ALA A 60 0.16 -0.51 -17.02
C ALA A 60 0.33 -0.22 -15.52
N ILE A 61 -0.22 0.87 -15.00
CA ILE A 61 -0.22 1.20 -13.57
C ILE A 61 -1.37 0.50 -12.86
N CYS A 62 -2.54 0.38 -13.49
CA CYS A 62 -3.66 -0.36 -12.94
C CYS A 62 -3.32 -1.83 -12.67
N HIS A 63 -2.60 -2.49 -13.59
CA HIS A 63 -2.12 -3.86 -13.38
C HIS A 63 -1.20 -3.98 -12.17
N GLN A 64 -0.38 -2.96 -11.92
CA GLN A 64 0.46 -2.94 -10.74
C GLN A 64 -0.38 -2.85 -9.46
N TRP A 65 -1.58 -2.26 -9.46
CA TRP A 65 -2.40 -2.18 -8.24
C TRP A 65 -3.14 -3.45 -7.85
N VAL A 66 -3.25 -4.43 -8.74
CA VAL A 66 -3.97 -5.69 -8.49
C VAL A 66 -3.52 -6.38 -7.19
N PRO A 67 -2.22 -6.56 -6.89
CA PRO A 67 -1.76 -7.22 -5.67
C PRO A 67 -2.14 -6.45 -4.41
N GLN A 68 -2.15 -5.12 -4.49
CA GLN A 68 -2.58 -4.27 -3.37
C GLN A 68 -4.09 -4.42 -3.11
N VAL A 69 -4.91 -4.51 -4.16
CA VAL A 69 -6.34 -4.75 -4.03
C VAL A 69 -6.60 -6.12 -3.39
N LEU A 70 -5.90 -7.16 -3.86
CA LEU A 70 -6.02 -8.51 -3.30
C LEU A 70 -5.58 -8.57 -1.85
N HIS A 71 -4.44 -7.95 -1.51
CA HIS A 71 -3.97 -7.86 -0.13
C HIS A 71 -4.98 -7.16 0.78
N ASN A 72 -5.53 -6.03 0.34
CA ASN A 72 -6.55 -5.30 1.10
C ASN A 72 -7.82 -6.14 1.28
N LEU A 73 -8.22 -6.90 0.27
CA LEU A 73 -9.39 -7.76 0.31
C LEU A 73 -9.21 -8.91 1.30
N THR A 74 -8.09 -9.64 1.19
CA THR A 74 -7.72 -10.70 2.13
C THR A 74 -7.63 -10.15 3.55
N GLY A 75 -6.88 -9.07 3.75
CA GLY A 75 -6.73 -8.44 5.07
C GLY A 75 -8.05 -7.98 5.68
N ALA A 76 -8.95 -7.40 4.87
CA ALA A 76 -10.28 -7.01 5.33
C ALA A 76 -11.11 -8.23 5.77
N LEU A 77 -11.07 -9.33 5.00
CA LEU A 77 -11.77 -10.56 5.37
C LEU A 77 -11.21 -11.16 6.66
N HIS A 78 -9.89 -11.22 6.83
CA HIS A 78 -9.25 -11.64 8.09
C HIS A 78 -9.78 -10.88 9.29
N VAL A 79 -9.85 -9.56 9.18
CA VAL A 79 -10.36 -8.72 10.27
C VAL A 79 -11.80 -9.11 10.61
N VAL A 80 -12.66 -9.34 9.62
CA VAL A 80 -14.05 -9.75 9.90
C VAL A 80 -14.11 -11.11 10.58
N LEU A 81 -13.33 -12.09 10.09
CA LEU A 81 -13.29 -13.45 10.64
C LEU A 81 -12.76 -13.48 12.08
N GLU A 82 -11.67 -12.79 12.38
CA GLU A 82 -11.15 -12.66 13.76
C GLU A 82 -12.19 -12.00 14.69
N GLN A 83 -12.91 -10.99 14.19
CA GLN A 83 -13.92 -10.29 14.99
C GLN A 83 -15.19 -11.11 15.19
N MET A 84 -15.48 -12.09 14.33
CA MET A 84 -16.54 -13.07 14.59
C MET A 84 -16.22 -13.87 15.86
N GLU A 85 -14.97 -14.30 16.04
CA GLU A 85 -14.53 -15.02 17.24
C GLU A 85 -14.63 -14.13 18.49
N VAL A 86 -14.11 -12.90 18.41
CA VAL A 86 -14.16 -11.92 19.53
C VAL A 86 -15.60 -11.60 19.94
N LEU A 87 -16.50 -11.44 18.97
CA LEU A 87 -17.91 -11.11 19.21
C LEU A 87 -18.79 -12.36 19.43
N ASN A 88 -18.21 -13.56 19.45
CA ASN A 88 -18.90 -14.84 19.54
C ASN A 88 -20.05 -14.99 18.51
N ILE A 89 -19.83 -14.51 17.28
CA ILE A 89 -20.76 -14.66 16.16
C ILE A 89 -20.42 -15.96 15.44
N GLN A 90 -21.39 -16.88 15.39
CA GLN A 90 -21.22 -18.14 14.68
C GLN A 90 -21.44 -17.95 13.18
N PHE A 91 -20.78 -18.78 12.38
CA PHE A 91 -21.13 -18.95 10.97
C PHE A 91 -22.51 -19.54 10.84
N ASP A 92 -23.23 -19.12 9.80
CA ASP A 92 -24.53 -19.70 9.48
C ASP A 92 -24.36 -21.11 8.89
N ASN A 93 -23.34 -21.29 8.05
CA ASN A 93 -22.98 -22.59 7.51
C ASN A 93 -21.70 -23.14 8.15
N HIS A 94 -21.78 -24.35 8.72
CA HIS A 94 -20.61 -25.04 9.30
C HIS A 94 -19.49 -25.32 8.28
N LEU A 95 -19.81 -25.49 7.00
CA LEU A 95 -18.80 -25.62 5.94
C LEU A 95 -17.99 -24.34 5.75
N ASN A 96 -18.62 -23.17 5.92
CA ASN A 96 -17.94 -21.88 5.83
C ASN A 96 -16.94 -21.69 6.98
N LYS A 97 -17.21 -22.29 8.15
CA LYS A 97 -16.23 -22.29 9.25
C LYS A 97 -14.95 -23.03 8.88
N GLN A 98 -15.06 -24.21 8.25
CA GLN A 98 -13.90 -24.97 7.79
C GLN A 98 -13.14 -24.22 6.68
N LEU A 99 -13.89 -23.67 5.72
CA LEU A 99 -13.36 -22.87 4.63
C LEU A 99 -12.64 -21.60 5.12
N ALA A 100 -13.13 -20.97 6.19
CA ALA A 100 -12.49 -19.81 6.81
C ALA A 100 -11.14 -20.17 7.44
N VAL A 101 -11.04 -21.31 8.12
CA VAL A 101 -9.77 -21.81 8.68
C VAL A 101 -8.78 -22.11 7.55
N GLU A 102 -9.20 -22.84 6.52
CA GLU A 102 -8.36 -23.13 5.36
C GLU A 102 -7.88 -21.85 4.66
N PHE A 103 -8.76 -20.85 4.53
CA PHE A 103 -8.42 -19.55 3.99
C PHE A 103 -7.35 -18.84 4.83
N GLN A 104 -7.51 -18.82 6.16
CA GLN A 104 -6.57 -18.17 7.07
C GLN A 104 -5.20 -18.86 7.09
N ASP A 105 -5.18 -20.19 7.00
CA ASP A 105 -3.94 -20.98 6.92
C ASP A 105 -3.20 -20.74 5.59
N LYS A 106 -3.94 -20.70 4.49
CA LYS A 106 -3.38 -20.47 3.15
C LYS A 106 -2.90 -19.03 2.95
N PHE A 107 -3.56 -18.06 3.61
CA PHE A 107 -3.28 -16.63 3.47
C PHE A 107 -3.05 -15.96 4.83
N PRO A 108 -1.94 -16.22 5.53
CA PRO A 108 -1.72 -15.66 6.86
C PRO A 108 -1.76 -14.13 6.85
N ARG A 109 -2.33 -13.54 7.92
CA ARG A 109 -2.38 -12.09 8.08
C ARG A 109 -0.97 -11.53 8.25
N MET A 110 -0.52 -10.77 7.25
CA MET A 110 0.77 -10.09 7.32
C MET A 110 0.67 -8.88 8.27
N SER A 111 1.58 -8.80 9.25
CA SER A 111 1.68 -7.61 10.11
C SER A 111 2.23 -6.44 9.31
N MET A 112 1.78 -5.23 9.65
CA MET A 112 2.33 -4.00 9.07
C MET A 112 3.82 -3.87 9.42
N GLU A 113 4.28 -4.42 10.54
CA GLU A 113 5.70 -4.49 10.93
C GLU A 113 6.54 -5.37 10.01
N ALA A 114 6.05 -6.53 9.59
CA ALA A 114 6.77 -7.40 8.64
C ALA A 114 6.92 -6.75 7.25
N LEU A 115 5.93 -5.93 6.88
CA LEU A 115 5.97 -5.05 5.72
C LEU A 115 6.97 -3.90 5.94
N VAL A 116 6.87 -3.17 7.06
CA VAL A 116 7.65 -1.95 7.37
C VAL A 116 9.13 -2.23 7.67
N LEU A 117 9.48 -3.25 8.45
CA LEU A 117 10.89 -3.61 8.76
C LEU A 117 11.71 -3.90 7.50
N ARG A 118 11.07 -4.33 6.41
CA ARG A 118 11.74 -4.56 5.11
C ARG A 118 11.61 -3.39 4.14
N PHE A 119 10.70 -2.45 4.40
CA PHE A 119 10.68 -1.14 3.72
C PHE A 119 11.79 -0.23 4.26
N THR A 120 12.09 -0.28 5.57
CA THR A 120 13.10 0.58 6.22
C THR A 120 14.55 0.26 5.84
N GLU A 121 14.89 -0.99 5.52
CA GLU A 121 16.24 -1.34 5.03
C GLU A 121 16.53 -0.77 3.63
N GLU A 122 15.49 -0.50 2.82
CA GLU A 122 15.65 0.04 1.46
C GLU A 122 15.50 1.57 1.38
N ASP A 123 14.84 2.21 2.34
CA ASP A 123 14.68 3.67 2.42
C ASP A 123 16.02 4.39 2.73
N GLU A 124 16.92 3.82 3.54
CA GLU A 124 18.30 4.35 3.77
C GLU A 124 19.16 4.39 2.49
N SER A 125 18.75 3.63 1.47
CA SER A 125 19.41 3.57 0.16
C SER A 125 18.78 4.54 -0.85
N ALA A 126 17.50 4.90 -0.69
CA ALA A 126 16.72 5.72 -1.61
C ALA A 126 16.76 7.22 -1.29
N GLU A 127 16.97 7.61 -0.03
CA GLU A 127 17.12 9.02 0.37
C GLU A 127 18.36 9.72 -0.20
N ARG A 128 19.29 8.98 -0.83
CA ARG A 128 20.49 9.55 -1.44
C ARG A 128 20.32 10.05 -2.88
N THR A 129 19.18 9.84 -3.55
CA THR A 129 19.12 10.04 -5.02
C THR A 129 18.02 10.94 -5.61
N SER A 130 16.97 11.39 -4.89
CA SER A 130 16.16 12.58 -5.27
C SER A 130 14.85 12.72 -4.47
N PRO A 131 14.31 13.95 -4.27
CA PRO A 131 13.07 14.21 -3.53
C PRO A 131 11.78 13.99 -4.34
N THR A 132 11.87 13.47 -5.58
CA THR A 132 10.70 13.16 -6.41
C THR A 132 10.47 11.65 -6.35
N THR A 133 9.47 11.21 -5.57
CA THR A 133 9.02 9.81 -5.49
C THR A 133 8.96 9.22 -6.89
N CYS A 134 9.93 8.38 -7.25
CA CYS A 134 10.11 7.92 -8.62
C CYS A 134 9.14 6.77 -8.86
N ARG A 135 8.73 6.58 -10.12
CA ARG A 135 7.99 5.40 -10.59
C ARG A 135 8.62 4.08 -10.13
N ALA A 136 9.93 4.06 -9.88
CA ALA A 136 10.65 2.95 -9.28
C ALA A 136 10.18 2.61 -7.85
N ASP A 137 9.86 3.60 -7.00
CA ASP A 137 9.44 3.38 -5.61
C ASP A 137 8.06 2.74 -5.52
N VAL A 138 7.14 3.15 -6.39
CA VAL A 138 5.82 2.53 -6.53
C VAL A 138 5.95 1.11 -7.07
N THR A 139 6.81 0.91 -8.09
CA THR A 139 7.06 -0.43 -8.68
C THR A 139 7.70 -1.38 -7.66
N ARG A 140 8.63 -0.89 -6.85
CA ARG A 140 9.35 -1.67 -5.83
C ARG A 140 8.42 -2.13 -4.70
N ARG A 141 7.57 -1.22 -4.20
CA ARG A 141 6.48 -1.55 -3.27
C ARG A 141 5.51 -2.60 -3.82
N MET A 142 5.24 -2.56 -5.12
CA MET A 142 4.36 -3.51 -5.80
C MET A 142 4.96 -4.90 -5.93
N THR A 143 6.22 -4.98 -6.38
CA THR A 143 6.94 -6.26 -6.53
C THR A 143 7.11 -7.00 -5.20
N PHE A 144 7.03 -6.30 -4.07
CA PHE A 144 7.08 -6.89 -2.74
C PHE A 144 5.79 -7.65 -2.39
N LEU A 145 4.62 -7.12 -2.74
CA LEU A 145 3.34 -7.80 -2.51
C LEU A 145 3.21 -9.05 -3.40
N ASP A 146 3.65 -8.98 -4.66
CA ASP A 146 3.69 -10.12 -5.58
C ASP A 146 4.57 -11.27 -5.08
N LYS A 147 5.69 -10.95 -4.40
CA LYS A 147 6.59 -11.96 -3.84
C LYS A 147 6.05 -12.66 -2.59
N LEU A 148 5.11 -12.03 -1.88
CA LEU A 148 4.59 -12.52 -0.61
C LEU A 148 3.26 -13.26 -0.73
N GLN A 149 2.47 -12.98 -1.77
CA GLN A 149 1.29 -13.74 -2.15
C GLN A 149 1.44 -14.25 -3.59
N PRO A 150 2.21 -15.34 -3.81
CA PRO A 150 2.44 -15.87 -5.16
C PRO A 150 1.17 -16.46 -5.80
N GLN A 151 0.12 -16.67 -5.01
CA GLN A 151 -1.18 -17.16 -5.47
C GLN A 151 -2.27 -16.17 -5.05
N ALA A 152 -3.11 -15.77 -6.00
CA ALA A 152 -4.28 -14.97 -5.70
C ALA A 152 -5.31 -15.82 -4.93
N PRO A 153 -6.05 -15.24 -3.96
CA PRO A 153 -7.18 -15.92 -3.35
C PRO A 153 -8.24 -16.24 -4.40
N ASP A 154 -8.85 -17.41 -4.28
CA ASP A 154 -9.96 -17.80 -5.15
C ASP A 154 -11.18 -16.92 -4.83
N VAL A 155 -11.70 -16.26 -5.86
CA VAL A 155 -12.87 -15.38 -5.75
C VAL A 155 -14.10 -16.17 -5.31
N ALA A 156 -14.23 -17.44 -5.68
CA ALA A 156 -15.34 -18.29 -5.26
C ALA A 156 -15.34 -18.49 -3.74
N VAL A 157 -14.16 -18.75 -3.15
CA VAL A 157 -13.96 -18.90 -1.70
C VAL A 157 -14.32 -17.60 -0.97
N LEU A 158 -13.80 -16.47 -1.47
CA LEU A 158 -14.09 -15.14 -0.91
C LEU A 158 -15.59 -14.83 -0.95
N GLN A 159 -16.24 -15.10 -2.07
CA GLN A 159 -17.67 -14.86 -2.25
C GLN A 159 -18.50 -15.76 -1.33
N GLN A 160 -18.14 -17.04 -1.21
CA GLN A 160 -18.83 -17.99 -0.34
C GLN A 160 -18.76 -17.54 1.14
N LEU A 161 -17.57 -17.16 1.63
CA LEU A 161 -17.42 -16.61 2.98
C LEU A 161 -18.21 -15.31 3.15
N TRP A 162 -18.14 -14.41 2.16
CA TRP A 162 -18.84 -13.13 2.23
C TRP A 162 -20.36 -13.30 2.27
N THR A 163 -20.92 -14.28 1.57
CA THR A 163 -22.38 -14.52 1.56
C THR A 163 -22.92 -15.14 2.85
N ASP A 164 -22.05 -15.59 3.76
CA ASP A 164 -22.47 -16.15 5.04
C ASP A 164 -23.19 -15.09 5.91
N LEU A 165 -24.35 -15.44 6.46
CA LEU A 165 -25.15 -14.54 7.29
C LEU A 165 -24.42 -14.13 8.57
N GLY A 166 -23.62 -15.03 9.16
CA GLY A 166 -22.78 -14.73 10.32
C GLY A 166 -21.70 -13.70 10.00
N VAL A 167 -21.03 -13.86 8.85
CA VAL A 167 -20.02 -12.91 8.34
C VAL A 167 -20.65 -11.53 8.08
N GLN A 168 -21.80 -11.48 7.39
CA GLN A 168 -22.54 -10.22 7.17
C GLN A 168 -22.99 -9.56 8.47
N CYS A 169 -23.47 -10.34 9.44
CA CYS A 169 -23.86 -9.84 10.76
C CYS A 169 -22.68 -9.24 11.51
N CYS A 170 -21.50 -9.86 11.44
CA CYS A 170 -20.27 -9.32 12.02
C CYS A 170 -19.87 -8.01 11.33
N TYR A 171 -19.87 -7.98 10.00
CA TYR A 171 -19.54 -6.78 9.23
C TYR A 171 -20.51 -5.61 9.50
N ALA A 172 -21.80 -5.88 9.72
CA ALA A 172 -22.76 -4.85 10.11
C ALA A 172 -22.35 -4.13 11.41
N ARG A 173 -21.61 -4.81 12.29
CA ARG A 173 -21.10 -4.29 13.57
C ARG A 173 -19.67 -3.72 13.47
N ARG A 174 -19.14 -3.46 12.25
CA ARG A 174 -17.77 -2.98 11.99
C ARG A 174 -17.29 -1.78 12.79
N GLN A 175 -18.19 -0.91 13.19
CA GLN A 175 -17.86 0.25 14.03
C GLN A 175 -17.24 -0.16 15.37
N LYS A 176 -17.53 -1.36 15.88
CA LYS A 176 -16.97 -1.87 17.14
C LYS A 176 -15.47 -2.12 17.04
N PHE A 177 -14.98 -2.67 15.92
CA PHE A 177 -13.57 -3.04 15.78
C PHE A 177 -12.71 -2.00 15.04
N GLN A 178 -13.30 -1.10 14.26
CA GLN A 178 -12.56 0.07 13.75
C GLN A 178 -12.07 1.00 14.89
N ARG A 179 -12.79 1.05 16.02
CA ARG A 179 -12.38 1.80 17.21
C ARG A 179 -11.23 1.13 17.95
N HIS A 180 -11.20 -0.21 18.01
CA HIS A 180 -10.12 -0.96 18.64
C HIS A 180 -8.77 -0.83 17.91
N ALA A 181 -8.78 -0.59 16.60
CA ALA A 181 -7.56 -0.27 15.84
C ALA A 181 -6.97 1.11 16.19
N LEU A 182 -7.80 2.06 16.65
CA LEU A 182 -7.38 3.40 17.05
C LEU A 182 -7.02 3.51 18.54
N SER A 183 -7.48 2.58 19.39
CA SER A 183 -7.19 2.58 20.83
C SER A 183 -5.91 1.84 21.20
N ARG A 184 -5.37 0.98 20.32
CA ARG A 184 -4.14 0.20 20.58
C ARG A 184 -2.83 0.97 20.34
N THR A 185 -2.88 2.23 19.90
CA THR A 185 -1.67 3.06 19.68
C THR A 185 -1.22 3.84 20.92
N HIS A 186 -1.72 3.49 22.12
CA HIS A 186 -1.46 4.23 23.36
C HIS A 186 -1.07 3.36 24.57
N GLU A 187 -0.63 2.13 24.37
CA GLU A 187 0.03 1.32 25.41
C GLU A 187 1.45 0.95 25.00
#